data_AF-A0A6M2DV52-F1
#
_entry.id   AF-A0A6M2DV52-F1
#
_cell.length_a   1.000
_cell.length_b   1.000
_cell.length_c   1.000
_cell.angle_alpha   90.00
_cell.angle_beta   90.00
_cell.angle_gamma   90.00
#
_symmetry.space_group_name_H-M   'P 1'
#
loop_
_entity.id
_entity.type
_entity.pdbx_description
1 polymer ?
#
loop_
_entity_poly.entity_id
_entity_poly.type
_entity_poly.pdbx_seq_one_letter_code
_entity_poly.pdbx_strand_id
1 'polypeptide(L)'
;MLPILLLIMLSMMSSFFISDPIYSLQQTQKFVVYRKTESLNIPYYVKENFHTDYQGSIRRLESTVEEEYIVNMRHSCHREKNYKESMIWKARNFGDQSLHQKASLIKTPSCDILNNLQIRSRG
;
A
#
# COMPACT_ATOMS: atom_id res chain seq x y z
N MET A 1 10.42 25.39 -34.25
CA MET A 1 11.02 24.97 -32.96
C MET A 1 10.28 25.51 -31.73
N LEU A 2 9.73 26.75 -31.76
CA LEU A 2 8.89 27.31 -30.69
C LEU A 2 7.70 26.44 -30.19
N PRO A 3 6.92 25.76 -31.06
CA PRO A 3 5.77 24.98 -30.59
C PRO A 3 6.17 23.73 -29.77
N ILE A 4 7.34 23.16 -30.05
CA ILE A 4 7.84 21.97 -29.34
C ILE A 4 8.31 22.36 -27.93
N LEU A 5 8.98 23.50 -27.79
CA LEU A 5 9.41 24.02 -26.48
C LEU A 5 8.22 24.34 -25.57
N LEU A 6 7.14 24.91 -26.12
CA LEU A 6 5.90 25.14 -25.37
C LEU A 6 5.25 23.85 -24.86
N LEU A 7 5.22 22.80 -25.69
CA LEU A 7 4.67 21.49 -25.29
C LEU A 7 5.49 20.86 -24.15
N ILE A 8 6.83 20.95 -24.21
CA ILE A 8 7.71 20.46 -23.14
C ILE A 8 7.43 21.23 -21.84
N MET A 9 7.36 22.56 -21.89
CA MET A 9 7.07 23.38 -20.70
C MET A 9 5.70 23.07 -20.08
N LEU A 10 4.66 22.91 -20.91
CA LEU A 10 3.33 22.52 -20.43
C LEU A 10 3.32 21.12 -19.80
N SER A 11 4.07 20.17 -20.36
CA SER A 11 4.19 18.82 -19.82
C SER A 11 4.97 18.77 -18.49
N MET A 12 5.91 19.69 -18.27
CA MET A 12 6.60 19.82 -16.99
C MET A 12 5.75 20.55 -15.95
N MET A 13 4.96 21.56 -16.37
CA MET A 13 4.04 22.30 -15.50
C MET A 13 2.89 21.42 -14.98
N SER A 14 2.41 20.43 -15.75
CA SER A 14 1.34 19.53 -15.30
C SER A 14 1.71 18.74 -14.03
N SER A 15 3.00 18.49 -13.80
CA SER A 15 3.51 17.83 -12.60
C SER A 15 3.35 18.68 -11.32
N PHE A 16 3.24 20.01 -11.46
CA PHE A 16 2.99 20.92 -10.33
C PHE A 16 1.51 21.03 -9.95
N PHE A 17 0.59 20.62 -10.83
CA PHE A 17 -0.85 20.61 -10.55
C PHE A 17 -1.33 19.30 -9.92
N ILE A 18 -0.41 18.40 -9.54
CA ILE A 18 -0.76 17.23 -8.74
C ILE A 18 -1.13 17.74 -7.35
N SER A 19 -2.43 17.82 -7.07
CA SER A 19 -2.94 18.09 -5.73
C SER A 19 -2.25 17.14 -4.75
N ASP A 20 -1.65 17.68 -3.69
CA ASP A 20 -1.10 16.88 -2.60
C ASP A 20 -2.16 15.85 -2.15
N PRO A 21 -1.79 14.59 -1.90
CA PRO A 21 -2.75 13.61 -1.43
C PRO A 21 -3.35 14.05 -0.09
N ILE A 22 -4.61 13.68 0.15
CA ILE A 22 -5.36 14.12 1.33
C ILE A 22 -4.93 13.33 2.59
N TYR A 23 -4.38 12.13 2.39
CA TYR A 23 -3.89 11.24 3.43
C TYR A 23 -2.65 10.48 2.95
N SER A 24 -2.03 9.73 3.86
CA SER A 24 -0.98 8.76 3.59
C SER A 24 -1.16 7.51 4.46
N LEU A 25 -0.88 6.32 3.91
CA LEU A 25 -0.82 5.08 4.69
C LEU A 25 0.44 4.97 5.55
N GLN A 26 1.41 5.87 5.35
CA GLN A 26 2.66 5.93 6.10
C GLN A 26 2.85 7.32 6.72
N GLN A 27 3.41 7.36 7.92
CA GLN A 27 3.75 8.61 8.57
C GLN A 27 4.88 9.31 7.80
N THR A 28 4.73 10.60 7.56
CA THR A 28 5.76 11.43 6.94
C THR A 28 5.79 12.81 7.61
N GLN A 29 6.76 13.65 7.26
CA GLN A 29 6.81 15.02 7.77
C GLN A 29 5.58 15.85 7.37
N LYS A 30 4.94 15.54 6.23
CA LYS A 30 3.69 16.21 5.79
C LYS A 30 2.43 15.59 6.43
N PHE A 31 2.47 14.29 6.71
CA PHE A 31 1.33 13.52 7.24
C PHE A 31 1.67 12.99 8.63
N VAL A 32 1.45 13.82 9.65
CA VAL A 32 1.86 13.56 11.03
C VAL A 32 0.72 13.12 11.95
N VAL A 33 -0.53 13.46 11.62
CA VAL A 33 -1.70 13.20 12.47
C VAL A 33 -2.21 11.79 12.24
N TYR A 34 -2.09 10.94 13.27
CA TYR A 34 -2.55 9.56 13.26
C TYR A 34 -4.07 9.45 13.32
N ARG A 35 -4.65 8.58 12.48
CA ARG A 35 -6.07 8.21 12.49
C ARG A 35 -6.23 6.71 12.20
N LYS A 36 -7.42 6.18 12.50
CA LYS A 36 -7.83 4.81 12.16
C LYS A 36 -9.18 4.84 11.49
N THR A 37 -9.37 4.00 10.48
CA THR A 37 -10.68 3.82 9.85
C THR A 37 -11.66 3.13 10.81
N GLU A 38 -12.94 3.48 10.72
CA GLU A 38 -13.96 2.97 11.64
C GLU A 38 -14.20 1.46 11.49
N SER A 39 -14.23 0.96 10.24
CA SER A 39 -14.60 -0.43 9.93
C SER A 39 -13.45 -1.42 10.20
N LEU A 40 -12.30 -1.20 9.56
CA LEU A 40 -11.17 -2.13 9.62
C LEU A 40 -10.06 -1.70 10.57
N ASN A 41 -10.19 -0.57 11.28
CA ASN A 41 -9.15 -0.04 12.17
C ASN A 41 -7.80 0.15 11.45
N ILE A 42 -7.83 0.50 10.16
CA ILE A 42 -6.62 0.63 9.34
C ILE A 42 -5.97 1.98 9.66
N PRO A 43 -4.69 2.00 10.06
CA PRO A 43 -3.99 3.24 10.38
C PRO A 43 -3.73 4.07 9.11
N TYR A 44 -3.97 5.37 9.20
CA TYR A 44 -3.64 6.33 8.17
C TYR A 44 -3.26 7.68 8.78
N TYR A 45 -2.61 8.54 8.01
CA TYR A 45 -2.06 9.80 8.46
C TYR A 45 -2.56 10.95 7.62
N VAL A 46 -2.90 12.06 8.27
CA VAL A 46 -3.36 13.29 7.63
C VAL A 46 -2.49 14.48 8.02
N LYS A 47 -2.66 15.61 7.31
CA LYS A 47 -2.02 16.89 7.67
C LYS A 47 -2.62 17.46 8.96
N GLU A 48 -1.90 18.34 9.65
CA GLU A 48 -2.38 18.96 10.90
C GLU A 48 -3.69 19.74 10.73
N ASN A 49 -3.82 20.44 9.60
CA ASN A 49 -4.99 21.23 9.21
C ASN A 49 -6.07 20.42 8.46
N PHE A 50 -6.04 19.08 8.55
CA PHE A 50 -7.01 18.23 7.83
C PHE A 50 -8.47 18.57 8.16
N HIS A 51 -8.78 18.89 9.42
CA HIS A 51 -10.14 19.21 9.85
C HIS A 51 -10.68 20.52 9.25
N THR A 52 -9.81 21.46 8.89
CA THR A 52 -10.19 22.73 8.25
C THR A 52 -10.18 22.64 6.73
N ASP A 53 -9.22 21.90 6.18
CA ASP A 53 -8.99 21.84 4.73
C ASP A 53 -9.90 20.81 4.03
N TYR A 54 -10.23 19.71 4.71
CA TYR A 54 -11.01 18.63 4.13
C TYR A 54 -12.50 18.78 4.45
N GLN A 55 -13.28 19.17 3.44
CA GLN A 55 -14.75 19.30 3.53
C GLN A 55 -15.52 18.08 3.02
N GLY A 56 -14.81 17.00 2.64
CA GLY A 56 -15.42 15.79 2.10
C GLY A 56 -15.98 14.85 3.18
N SER A 57 -16.65 13.78 2.74
CA SER A 57 -17.16 12.75 3.65
C SER A 57 -16.02 11.88 4.18
N ILE A 58 -15.77 11.94 5.50
CA ILE A 58 -14.79 11.09 6.18
C ILE A 58 -15.05 9.61 5.93
N ARG A 59 -16.32 9.18 5.95
CA ARG A 59 -16.68 7.78 5.66
C ARG A 59 -16.23 7.33 4.26
N ARG A 60 -16.42 8.18 3.25
CA ARG A 60 -15.97 7.87 1.87
C ARG A 60 -14.45 7.84 1.79
N LEU A 61 -13.77 8.80 2.42
CA LEU A 61 -12.32 8.81 2.52
C LEU A 61 -11.79 7.53 3.14
N GLU A 62 -12.34 7.12 4.28
CA GLU A 62 -11.95 5.90 4.97
C GLU A 62 -12.21 4.66 4.12
N SER A 63 -13.33 4.56 3.39
CA SER A 63 -13.55 3.45 2.45
C SER A 63 -12.45 3.35 1.39
N THR A 64 -11.99 4.49 0.84
CA THR A 64 -10.86 4.52 -0.11
C THR A 64 -9.53 4.12 0.55
N VAL A 65 -9.28 4.59 1.77
CA VAL A 65 -8.10 4.19 2.58
C VAL A 65 -8.06 2.68 2.79
N GLU A 66 -9.20 2.09 3.16
CA GLU A 66 -9.31 0.65 3.39
C GLU A 66 -9.09 -0.16 2.10
N GLU A 67 -9.70 0.26 1.00
CA GLU A 67 -9.53 -0.37 -0.31
C GLU A 67 -8.06 -0.36 -0.76
N GLU A 68 -7.41 0.81 -0.71
CA GLU A 68 -6.00 0.96 -1.08
C GLU A 68 -5.10 0.09 -0.20
N TYR A 69 -5.33 0.07 1.11
CA TYR A 69 -4.57 -0.75 2.04
C TYR A 69 -4.70 -2.24 1.71
N ILE A 70 -5.91 -2.72 1.42
CA ILE A 70 -6.15 -4.12 1.02
C ILE A 70 -5.42 -4.45 -0.29
N VAL A 71 -5.46 -3.56 -1.28
CA VAL A 71 -4.73 -3.73 -2.54
C VAL A 71 -3.22 -3.84 -2.29
N ASN A 72 -2.67 -2.94 -1.46
CA ASN A 72 -1.25 -2.96 -1.07
C ASN A 72 -0.87 -4.25 -0.33
N MET A 73 -1.72 -4.73 0.58
CA MET A 73 -1.52 -6.01 1.27
C MET A 73 -1.58 -7.20 0.31
N ARG A 74 -2.48 -7.17 -0.68
CA ARG A 74 -2.57 -8.21 -1.73
C ARG A 74 -1.29 -8.28 -2.56
N HIS A 75 -0.77 -7.14 -3.01
CA HIS A 75 0.50 -7.11 -3.74
C HIS A 75 1.67 -7.58 -2.88
N SER A 76 1.72 -7.19 -1.61
CA SER A 76 2.77 -7.61 -0.68
C SER A 76 2.72 -9.11 -0.40
N CYS A 77 1.53 -9.66 -0.13
CA CYS A 77 1.31 -11.09 -0.02
C CYS A 77 1.73 -11.86 -1.28
N HIS A 78 1.39 -11.34 -2.47
CA HIS A 78 1.80 -11.98 -3.72
C HIS A 78 3.34 -12.03 -3.85
N ARG A 79 4.05 -10.94 -3.52
CA ARG A 79 5.52 -10.93 -3.51
C ARG A 79 6.10 -11.93 -2.53
N GLU A 80 5.55 -12.01 -1.31
CA GLU A 80 5.99 -12.97 -0.28
C GLU A 80 5.80 -14.42 -0.73
N LYS A 81 4.63 -14.75 -1.31
CA LYS A 81 4.36 -16.09 -1.85
C LYS A 81 5.31 -16.45 -2.99
N ASN A 82 5.49 -15.55 -3.95
CA ASN A 82 6.39 -15.76 -5.07
C ASN A 82 7.84 -15.99 -4.59
N TYR A 83 8.28 -15.23 -3.59
CA TYR A 83 9.60 -15.42 -2.98
C TYR A 83 9.74 -16.80 -2.34
N LYS A 84 8.76 -17.21 -1.53
CA LYS A 84 8.72 -18.54 -0.91
C LYS A 84 8.75 -19.66 -1.96
N GLU A 85 7.91 -19.55 -2.99
CA GLU A 85 7.83 -20.53 -4.08
C GLU A 85 9.13 -20.61 -4.88
N SER A 86 9.77 -19.47 -5.17
CA SER A 86 11.07 -19.42 -5.84
C SER A 86 12.16 -20.14 -5.03
N MET A 87 12.17 -19.95 -3.70
CA MET A 87 13.12 -20.63 -2.81
C MET A 87 12.88 -22.14 -2.73
N ILE A 88 11.61 -22.57 -2.69
CA ILE A 88 11.23 -23.99 -2.73
C ILE A 88 11.65 -24.61 -4.06
N TRP A 89 11.38 -23.93 -5.18
CA TRP A 89 11.75 -24.39 -6.52
C TRP A 89 13.27 -24.54 -6.66
N LYS A 90 14.02 -23.55 -6.17
CA LYS A 90 15.48 -23.60 -6.12
C LYS A 90 15.98 -24.82 -5.33
N ALA A 91 15.44 -25.05 -4.13
CA ALA A 91 15.81 -26.20 -3.30
C ALA A 91 15.57 -27.54 -4.00
N ARG A 92 14.44 -27.69 -4.70
CA ARG A 92 14.10 -28.91 -5.44
C ARG A 92 15.06 -29.17 -6.59
N ASN A 93 15.42 -28.14 -7.36
CA ASN A 93 16.32 -28.29 -8.49
C ASN A 93 17.76 -28.65 -8.10
N PHE A 94 18.23 -28.13 -6.96
CA PHE A 94 19.57 -28.46 -6.45
C PHE A 94 19.58 -29.73 -5.58
N GLY A 95 18.43 -30.31 -5.25
CA GLY A 95 18.33 -31.44 -4.32
C GLY A 95 18.75 -31.11 -2.89
N ASP A 96 18.72 -29.82 -2.50
CA ASP A 96 19.17 -29.37 -1.18
C ASP A 96 18.03 -29.43 -0.17
N GLN A 97 18.01 -30.51 0.62
CA GLN A 97 16.99 -30.74 1.66
C GLN A 97 17.03 -29.68 2.77
N SER A 98 18.20 -29.14 3.09
CA SER A 98 18.36 -28.10 4.12
C SER A 98 17.76 -26.78 3.63
N LEU A 99 17.96 -26.44 2.36
CA LEU A 99 17.36 -25.28 1.72
C LEU A 99 15.85 -25.45 1.61
N HIS A 100 15.35 -26.66 1.33
CA HIS A 100 13.92 -26.93 1.26
C HIS A 100 13.26 -26.69 2.63
N GLN A 101 13.84 -27.20 3.71
CA GLN A 101 13.32 -26.97 5.07
C GLN A 101 13.28 -25.47 5.40
N LYS A 102 14.36 -24.73 5.10
CA LYS A 102 14.40 -23.27 5.29
C LYS A 102 13.32 -22.56 4.46
N ALA A 103 13.15 -22.94 3.20
CA ALA A 103 12.17 -22.35 2.30
C ALA A 103 10.72 -22.62 2.76
N SER A 104 10.43 -23.82 3.28
CA SER A 104 9.11 -24.16 3.84
C SER A 104 8.76 -23.29 5.06
N LEU A 105 9.75 -22.91 5.86
CA LEU A 105 9.59 -22.07 7.06
C LEU A 105 9.50 -20.56 6.76
N ILE A 106 9.67 -20.13 5.52
CA ILE A 106 9.47 -18.73 5.13
C ILE A 106 8.04 -18.32 5.48
N LYS A 107 7.91 -17.30 6.32
CA LYS A 107 6.65 -16.71 6.75
C LYS A 107 6.15 -15.72 5.70
N THR A 108 4.83 -15.56 5.65
CA THR A 108 4.14 -14.64 4.73
C THR A 108 3.24 -13.70 5.54
N PRO A 109 3.82 -12.80 6.35
CA PRO A 109 3.06 -11.98 7.29
C PRO A 109 2.04 -11.07 6.60
N SER A 110 2.31 -10.56 5.39
CA SER A 110 1.35 -9.76 4.64
C SER A 110 0.13 -10.58 4.23
N CYS A 111 0.32 -11.87 3.92
CA CYS A 111 -0.79 -12.78 3.64
C CYS A 111 -1.62 -13.07 4.90
N ASP A 112 -0.97 -13.24 6.06
CA ASP A 112 -1.65 -13.49 7.33
C ASP A 112 -2.53 -12.30 7.71
N ILE A 113 -2.00 -11.08 7.57
CA ILE A 113 -2.75 -9.83 7.78
C ILE A 113 -3.92 -9.71 6.80
N LEU A 114 -3.69 -9.95 5.51
CA LEU A 114 -4.74 -9.88 4.49
C LEU A 114 -5.89 -10.86 4.78
N ASN A 115 -5.57 -12.08 5.21
CA ASN A 115 -6.58 -13.08 5.59
C ASN A 115 -7.40 -12.60 6.80
N ASN A 116 -6.74 -12.05 7.82
CA ASN A 116 -7.43 -11.49 8.98
C ASN A 116 -8.39 -10.35 8.58
N LEU A 117 -7.98 -9.47 7.67
CA LEU A 117 -8.84 -8.39 7.17
C LEU A 117 -10.06 -8.92 6.42
N GLN A 118 -9.90 -9.97 5.61
CA GLN A 118 -11.01 -10.61 4.90
C GLN A 118 -12.03 -11.27 5.84
N ILE A 119 -11.56 -11.78 6.99
CA ILE A 119 -12.45 -12.32 8.03
C ILE A 119 -13.22 -11.17 8.68
N ARG A 120 -12.53 -10.08 9.03
CA ARG A 120 -13.15 -8.90 9.66
C ARG A 120 -14.13 -8.16 8.75
N SER A 121 -13.90 -8.13 7.44
CA SER A 121 -14.82 -7.48 6.49
C SER A 121 -16.10 -8.26 6.23
N ARG A 122 -16.21 -9.51 6.72
CA ARG A 122 -17.37 -10.39 6.51
C ARG A 122 -18.26 -10.55 7.74
N GLY A 123 -17.79 -10.12 8.92
CA GLY A 123 -18.53 -10.17 10.18
C GLY A 123 -19.12 -8.81 10.50
#